data_AF-A0A7X0D2J9-F1
#
_entry.id   AF-A0A7X0D2J9-F1
#
_cell.length_a   1.000
_cell.length_b   1.000
_cell.length_c   1.000
_cell.angle_alpha   90.00
_cell.angle_beta   90.00
_cell.angle_gamma   90.00
#
_symmetry.space_group_name_H-M   'P 1'
#
loop_
_entity.id
_entity.type
_entity.pdbx_description
1 polymer ?
#
loop_
_entity_poly.entity_id
_entity_poly.type
_entity_poly.pdbx_seq_one_letter_code
_entity_poly.pdbx_strand_id
1 'polypeptide(L)' 'MGLVTAEQICDVLKRCQEQDHQSSPHHHAPSIEVHIIQRDGWYIKFYFVDPDTVFISVHQ' A
#
# COMPACT_ATOMS: atom_id res chain seq x y z
N MET A 1 -9.24 9.83 14.74
CA MET A 1 -8.59 10.01 13.42
C MET A 1 -7.28 10.75 13.66
N GLY A 2 -6.17 10.03 13.66
CA GLY A 2 -4.84 10.62 13.79
C GLY A 2 -4.28 10.94 12.41
N LEU A 3 -3.50 12.02 12.30
CA LEU A 3 -2.68 12.28 11.12
C LEU A 3 -1.70 11.11 10.97
N VAL A 4 -1.87 10.33 9.90
CA VAL A 4 -0.88 9.35 9.47
C VAL A 4 0.25 10.12 8.81
N THR A 5 1.48 9.95 9.31
CA THR A 5 2.67 10.57 8.71
C THR A 5 3.36 9.60 7.76
N ALA A 6 4.10 10.15 6.78
CA ALA A 6 4.94 9.34 5.90
C ALA A 6 5.96 8.51 6.69
N GLU A 7 6.48 9.04 7.79
CA GLU A 7 7.47 8.37 8.64
C GLU A 7 6.89 7.13 9.35
N GLN A 8 5.65 7.22 9.84
CA GLN A 8 4.93 6.06 10.38
C GLN A 8 4.75 4.96 9.34
N ILE A 9 4.40 5.34 8.11
CA ILE A 9 4.26 4.39 7.00
C ILE A 9 5.60 3.76 6.66
N CYS A 10 6.67 4.56 6.53
CA CYS A 10 8.02 4.06 6.31
C CYS A 10 8.44 3.03 7.37
N ASP A 11 8.11 3.25 8.64
CA ASP A 11 8.46 2.33 9.71
C ASP A 11 7.68 1.00 9.65
N VAL A 12 6.42 1.03 9.20
CA VAL A 12 5.68 -0.21 8.90
C VAL A 12 6.32 -0.95 7.73
N LEU A 13 6.62 -0.24 6.63
CA LEU A 13 7.21 -0.82 5.42
C LEU A 13 8.57 -1.47 5.69
N LYS A 14 9.43 -0.85 6.51
CA LYS A 14 10.74 -1.41 6.90
C LYS A 14 10.63 -2.77 7.61
N ARG A 15 9.49 -3.06 8.25
CA ARG A 15 9.26 -4.32 8.98
C ARG A 15 8.56 -5.38 8.13
N CYS A 16 8.06 -5.02 6.94
CA CYS A 16 7.30 -5.93 6.10
C CYS A 16 8.17 -7.04 5.52
N GLN A 17 7.59 -8.22 5.44
CA GLN A 17 8.16 -9.41 4.80
C GLN A 17 7.30 -9.80 3.60
N GLU A 18 7.77 -10.74 2.79
CA GLU A 18 7.04 -11.18 1.58
C GLU A 18 5.61 -11.63 1.88
N GLN A 19 5.37 -12.29 3.02
CA GLN A 19 4.04 -12.72 3.45
C GLN A 19 3.06 -11.59 3.79
N ASP A 20 3.57 -10.40 4.10
CA ASP A 20 2.75 -9.22 4.40
C ASP A 20 2.34 -8.49 3.11
N HIS A 21 2.95 -8.83 1.98
CA HIS A 21 2.72 -8.23 0.67
C HIS A 21 1.87 -9.15 -0.20
N GLN A 22 0.92 -8.55 -0.91
CA GLN A 22 0.16 -9.19 -1.97
C GLN A 22 0.02 -8.19 -3.12
N SER A 23 -0.07 -8.68 -4.35
CA SER A 23 -0.44 -7.83 -5.48
C SER A 23 -1.56 -8.46 -6.30
N SER A 24 -2.40 -7.59 -6.86
CA SER A 24 -3.50 -8.02 -7.72
C SER A 24 -3.93 -6.87 -8.63
N PRO A 25 -4.47 -7.18 -9.83
CA PRO A 25 -5.08 -6.18 -10.68
C PRO A 25 -6.24 -5.46 -9.99
N HIS A 26 -6.37 -4.16 -10.23
CA HIS A 26 -7.50 -3.39 -9.70
C HIS A 26 -8.84 -3.88 -10.25
N HIS A 27 -9.84 -4.06 -9.38
CA HIS A 27 -11.13 -4.70 -9.72
C HIS A 27 -11.88 -4.02 -10.88
N HIS A 28 -11.82 -2.69 -10.97
CA HIS A 28 -12.50 -1.91 -12.01
C HIS A 28 -11.56 -1.45 -13.14
N ALA A 29 -10.24 -1.60 -12.96
CA ALA A 29 -9.24 -1.16 -13.93
C ALA A 29 -8.07 -2.15 -13.93
N PRO A 30 -8.22 -3.36 -14.51
CA PRO A 30 -7.23 -4.43 -14.39
C PRO A 30 -5.84 -4.12 -14.96
N SER A 31 -5.70 -3.01 -15.69
CA SER A 31 -4.41 -2.49 -16.16
C SER A 31 -3.57 -1.85 -15.04
N ILE A 32 -4.16 -1.58 -13.87
CA ILE A 32 -3.48 -1.00 -12.70
C ILE A 32 -3.15 -2.14 -11.74
N GLU A 33 -1.86 -2.36 -11.51
CA GLU A 33 -1.39 -3.28 -10.48
C GLU A 33 -1.53 -2.61 -9.11
N VAL A 34 -2.21 -3.30 -8.19
CA VAL A 34 -2.38 -2.84 -6.80
C VAL A 34 -1.52 -3.69 -5.89
N HIS A 35 -0.61 -3.05 -5.16
CA HIS A 35 0.16 -3.71 -4.12
C HIS A 35 -0.47 -3.41 -2.77
N ILE A 36 -0.75 -4.47 -2.02
CA ILE A 36 -1.37 -4.42 -0.70
C ILE A 36 -0.33 -4.88 0.31
N ILE A 37 -0.15 -4.09 1.37
CA ILE A 37 0.68 -4.45 2.51
C ILE A 37 -0.21 -4.51 3.74
N GLN A 38 -0.21 -5.66 4.41
CA GLN A 38 -0.97 -5.91 5.62
C GLN A 38 -0.04 -6.28 6.76
N ARG A 39 0.15 -5.37 7.72
CA ARG A 39 1.07 -5.61 8.85
C ARG A 39 0.74 -4.77 10.05
N ASP A 40 0.87 -5.33 11.26
CA ASP A 40 0.69 -4.61 12.54
C ASP A 40 -0.66 -3.84 12.62
N GLY A 41 -1.72 -4.38 12.02
CA GLY A 41 -3.04 -3.72 11.92
C GLY A 41 -3.19 -2.71 10.78
N TRP A 42 -2.11 -2.40 10.05
CA TRP A 42 -2.13 -1.51 8.90
C TRP A 42 -2.56 -2.23 7.63
N TYR A 43 -3.38 -1.56 6.83
CA TYR A 43 -3.79 -1.97 5.48
C TYR A 43 -3.45 -0.86 4.49
N ILE A 44 -2.34 -1.02 3.78
CA ILE A 44 -1.77 -0.01 2.89
C ILE A 44 -1.89 -0.49 1.45
N LYS A 45 -2.42 0.35 0.56
CA LYS A 45 -2.55 0.06 -0.87
C LYS A 45 -1.75 1.06 -1.69
N PHE A 46 -0.92 0.56 -2.59
CA PHE A 46 -0.21 1.31 -3.61
C PHE A 46 -0.84 1.03 -4.97
N TYR A 47 -1.12 2.11 -5.71
CA TYR A 47 -1.65 2.06 -7.06
C TYR A 47 -0.63 2.70 -8.00
N PHE A 48 -0.08 1.91 -8.92
CA PHE A 48 0.85 2.38 -9.95
C PHE A 48 0.04 2.69 -11.21
N VAL A 49 -0.36 3.96 -11.37
CA VAL A 49 -1.26 4.38 -12.46
C VAL A 49 -0.48 4.63 -13.76
N ASP A 50 0.73 5.15 -13.62
CA ASP A 50 1.74 5.30 -14.67
C ASP A 50 3.13 5.21 -14.01
N PRO A 51 4.24 5.18 -14.77
CA PRO A 51 5.59 5.02 -14.21
C PRO A 51 6.00 6.08 -13.19
N ASP A 52 5.36 7.26 -13.21
CA ASP A 52 5.73 8.43 -12.42
C ASP A 52 4.71 8.77 -11.32
N THR A 53 3.52 8.16 -11.37
CA THR A 53 2.38 8.47 -10.48
C THR A 53 1.99 7.28 -9.62
N VAL A 54 2.14 7.47 -8.31
CA VAL A 54 1.70 6.51 -7.28
C VAL A 54 0.64 7.14 -6.39
N PHE A 55 -0.49 6.47 -6.23
CA PHE A 55 -1.46 6.78 -5.19
C PHE A 55 -1.29 5.82 -4.01
N ILE A 56 -1.39 6.35 -2.79
CA ILE A 56 -1.27 5.57 -1.56
C ILE A 56 -2.53 5.77 -0.72
N SER A 57 -3.20 4.67 -0.40
CA SER A 57 -4.37 4.63 0.49
C SER A 57 -4.00 3.85 1.74
N VAL A 58 -4.20 4.47 2.91
CA VAL A 58 -3.80 3.90 4.20
C VAL A 58 -5.01 3.75 5.12
N HIS A 59 -5.13 2.59 5.74
CA HIS A 59 -6.09 2.32 6.82
C HIS A 59 -5.36 1.65 8.00
N GLN A 60 -5.85 1.90 9.22
CA GLN A 60 -5.41 1.29 10.47
C GLN A 60 -6.63 0.82 11.25
#